data_AF-A0A8J7U9P3-F1
#
_entry.id   AF-A0A8J7U9P3-F1
#
_cell.length_a   1.000
_cell.length_b   1.000
_cell.length_c   1.000
_cell.angle_alpha   90.00
_cell.angle_beta   90.00
_cell.angle_gamma   90.00
#
_symmetry.space_group_name_H-M   'P 1'
#
loop_
_entity.id
_entity.type
_entity.pdbx_description
1 polymer ?
#
loop_
_entity_poly.entity_id
_entity_poly.type
_entity_poly.pdbx_seq_one_letter_code
_entity_poly.pdbx_strand_id
1 'polypeptide(L)'
;MSIESSLSIIASILCIGGTILAGYKLLKKKPLAELMTELADKNTTIKRQHKILSLINSKLMLYHQRISSSFIKNFHSNGRSKLAIFYDICNENNIEPTPDICKLLLGYDESKFRNEWIARHLNSNPDNNDDVQAFQEPELPKSSANVGENTQKVYLSALLATRHPETCKHLTDILNKHQIPFAFLEETKDIWCRDYMPVQTPSGKLIQFRYDPSYLKDPKYSDSRSDVKHVDNVNNINPVFSNINLDGGNVVMHGNKAIITDRIFSENPDWTRENLMTELARLLECEIIIIPAYKTDYDFTGHADGMMRFVDDNTVLVNNLEQDFVYMRTNIIKALDKANLKYINFPWFEHKIKGNSDHAIGIYLNYLEVGNLIVMPVFGVSGNKDAEAYAKLKEVFPDKVIETINYNDIALTGGILNCTTWVVNKQASTK
;
A
#
# COMPACT_ATOMS: atom_id res chain seq x y z
N MET A 1 59.84 11.67 -16.35
CA MET A 1 58.58 12.18 -15.74
C MET A 1 58.53 11.69 -14.30
N SER A 2 58.72 12.58 -13.33
CA SER A 2 58.79 12.21 -11.92
C SER A 2 57.39 11.86 -11.37
N ILE A 3 57.37 10.94 -10.42
CA ILE A 3 56.20 10.41 -9.70
C ILE A 3 55.38 11.52 -9.01
N GLU A 4 55.97 12.69 -8.81
CA GLU A 4 55.31 13.88 -8.26
C GLU A 4 54.26 14.51 -9.19
N SER A 5 54.37 14.32 -10.51
CA SER A 5 53.38 14.83 -11.47
C SER A 5 52.06 14.04 -11.49
N SER A 6 52.10 12.76 -11.12
CA SER A 6 50.92 11.88 -11.09
C SER A 6 50.06 12.08 -9.82
N LEU A 7 50.70 12.43 -8.70
CA LEU A 7 50.03 12.64 -7.41
C LEU A 7 49.22 13.95 -7.37
N SER A 8 49.67 15.01 -8.05
CA SER A 8 48.90 16.27 -8.10
C SER A 8 47.62 16.14 -8.95
N ILE A 9 47.64 15.32 -10.00
CA ILE A 9 46.47 15.04 -10.86
C ILE A 9 45.45 14.18 -10.11
N ILE A 10 45.88 13.18 -9.34
CA ILE A 10 44.99 12.31 -8.55
C ILE A 10 44.35 13.06 -7.36
N ALA A 11 45.12 13.92 -6.68
CA ALA A 11 44.60 14.77 -5.61
C ALA A 11 43.57 15.80 -6.13
N SER A 12 43.79 16.34 -7.33
CA SER A 12 42.83 17.25 -7.98
C SER A 12 41.53 16.54 -8.35
N ILE A 13 41.59 15.31 -8.87
CA ILE A 13 40.41 14.51 -9.24
C ILE A 13 39.61 14.06 -8.00
N LEU A 14 40.28 13.69 -6.90
CA LEU A 14 39.62 13.33 -5.64
C LEU A 14 38.98 14.55 -4.95
N CYS A 15 39.61 15.71 -5.02
CA CYS A 15 39.07 16.96 -4.47
C CYS A 15 37.87 17.46 -5.30
N ILE A 16 37.93 17.35 -6.64
CA ILE A 16 36.81 17.61 -7.55
C ILE A 16 35.67 16.59 -7.33
N GLY A 17 35.99 15.31 -7.15
CA GLY A 17 35.02 14.26 -6.84
C GLY A 17 34.31 14.50 -5.49
N GLY A 18 35.06 14.85 -4.45
CA GLY A 18 34.54 15.16 -3.11
C GLY A 18 33.65 16.41 -3.09
N THR A 19 34.04 17.47 -3.81
CA THR A 19 33.23 18.70 -3.94
C THR A 19 31.98 18.51 -4.81
N ILE A 20 32.05 17.72 -5.87
CA ILE A 20 30.88 17.32 -6.68
C ILE A 20 29.90 16.50 -5.84
N LEU A 21 30.40 15.55 -5.03
CA LEU A 21 29.57 14.69 -4.19
C LEU A 21 28.96 15.46 -3.02
N ALA A 22 29.71 16.38 -2.39
CA ALA A 22 29.23 17.27 -1.34
C ALA A 22 28.17 18.25 -1.87
N GLY A 23 28.41 18.87 -3.04
CA GLY A 23 27.44 19.74 -3.70
C GLY A 23 26.17 19.00 -4.13
N TYR A 24 26.27 17.73 -4.54
CA TYR A 24 25.13 16.87 -4.84
C TYR A 24 24.33 16.47 -3.59
N LYS A 25 25.01 16.21 -2.46
CA LYS A 25 24.36 15.96 -1.17
C LYS A 25 23.66 17.21 -0.62
N LEU A 26 24.25 18.40 -0.78
CA LEU A 26 23.66 19.66 -0.36
C LEU A 26 22.39 19.97 -1.17
N LEU A 27 22.43 19.74 -2.48
CA LEU A 27 21.30 19.88 -3.40
C LEU A 27 20.08 19.03 -3.02
N LYS A 28 20.27 17.77 -2.61
CA LYS A 28 19.16 16.88 -2.22
C LYS A 28 18.35 17.42 -1.03
N LYS A 29 18.99 18.19 -0.15
CA LYS A 29 18.38 18.76 1.05
C LYS A 29 17.58 20.05 0.78
N LYS A 30 17.76 20.70 -0.38
CA LYS A 30 17.01 21.92 -0.70
C LYS A 30 15.52 21.63 -0.97
N PRO A 31 14.60 22.49 -0.51
CA PRO A 31 13.20 22.50 -0.95
C PRO A 31 13.10 22.59 -2.47
N LEU A 32 12.08 21.96 -3.05
CA LEU A 32 11.87 21.97 -4.51
C LEU A 32 11.62 23.39 -5.04
N ALA A 33 10.93 24.22 -4.29
CA ALA A 33 10.73 25.62 -4.62
C ALA A 33 12.05 26.42 -4.74
N GLU A 34 13.06 26.13 -3.92
CA GLU A 34 14.38 26.76 -4.03
C GLU A 34 15.17 26.24 -5.23
N LEU A 35 15.05 24.95 -5.52
CA LEU A 35 15.65 24.34 -6.71
C LEU A 35 15.06 24.94 -7.99
N MET A 36 13.75 25.20 -8.02
CA MET A 36 13.08 25.90 -9.11
C MET A 36 13.55 27.36 -9.25
N THR A 37 13.87 28.04 -8.16
CA THR A 37 14.50 29.38 -8.20
C THR A 37 15.91 29.31 -8.78
N GLU A 38 16.72 28.34 -8.35
CA GLU A 38 18.07 28.11 -8.89
C GLU A 38 18.02 27.71 -10.37
N LEU A 39 17.02 26.94 -10.79
CA LEU A 39 16.80 26.54 -12.19
C LEU A 39 16.54 27.75 -13.11
N ALA A 40 15.86 28.77 -12.59
CA ALA A 40 15.52 30.00 -13.31
C ALA A 40 16.64 31.07 -13.31
N ASP A 41 17.67 30.91 -12.48
CA ASP A 41 18.77 31.87 -12.39
C ASP A 41 19.59 31.91 -13.69
N LYS A 42 19.84 33.12 -14.19
CA LYS A 42 20.59 33.37 -15.44
C LYS A 42 22.04 32.88 -15.38
N ASN A 43 22.60 32.75 -14.18
CA ASN A 43 23.96 32.28 -13.94
C ASN A 43 24.04 30.75 -13.80
N THR A 44 22.90 30.05 -13.75
CA THR A 44 22.88 28.59 -13.64
C THR A 44 23.25 27.94 -14.97
N THR A 45 24.42 27.30 -15.01
CA THR A 45 24.92 26.58 -16.20
C THR A 45 23.94 25.50 -16.68
N ILE A 46 23.90 25.21 -17.99
CA ILE A 46 23.04 24.19 -18.60
C ILE A 46 23.19 22.83 -17.90
N LYS A 47 24.43 22.40 -17.66
CA LYS A 47 24.73 21.16 -16.95
C LYS A 47 24.15 21.14 -15.53
N ARG A 48 24.08 22.30 -14.87
CA ARG A 48 23.46 22.44 -13.54
C ARG A 48 21.93 22.42 -13.64
N GLN A 49 21.34 23.06 -14.65
CA GLN A 49 19.90 23.02 -14.92
C GLN A 49 19.40 21.58 -15.11
N HIS A 50 20.10 20.78 -15.93
CA HIS A 50 19.77 19.36 -16.13
C HIS A 50 19.84 18.54 -14.85
N LYS A 51 20.86 18.80 -14.00
CA LYS A 51 20.97 18.15 -12.68
C LYS A 51 19.82 18.52 -11.75
N ILE A 52 19.44 19.79 -11.74
CA ILE A 52 18.31 20.29 -10.94
C ILE A 52 17.01 19.65 -11.43
N LEU A 53 16.75 19.61 -12.73
CA LEU A 53 15.57 18.95 -13.29
C LEU A 53 15.53 17.45 -13.03
N SER A 54 16.67 16.75 -13.11
CA SER A 54 16.74 15.34 -12.71
C SER A 54 16.42 15.12 -11.22
N LEU A 55 16.81 16.06 -10.36
CA LEU A 55 16.46 16.03 -8.93
C LEU A 55 14.99 16.36 -8.69
N ILE A 56 14.44 17.34 -9.41
CA ILE A 56 13.01 17.68 -9.38
C ILE A 56 12.20 16.47 -9.85
N ASN A 57 12.54 15.87 -10.99
CA ASN A 57 11.94 14.65 -11.50
C ASN A 57 11.99 13.52 -10.46
N SER A 58 13.16 13.28 -9.85
CA SER A 58 13.30 12.24 -8.82
C SER A 58 12.38 12.45 -7.61
N LYS A 59 12.07 13.71 -7.26
CA LYS A 59 11.13 14.02 -6.16
C LYS A 59 9.67 14.03 -6.64
N LEU A 60 9.39 14.45 -7.86
CA LEU A 60 8.05 14.40 -8.47
C LEU A 60 7.58 12.97 -8.73
N MET A 61 8.51 12.04 -8.96
CA MET A 61 8.19 10.61 -9.04
C MET A 61 7.58 10.07 -7.75
N LEU A 62 7.78 10.72 -6.59
CA LEU A 62 7.10 10.41 -5.33
C LEU A 62 5.61 10.81 -5.33
N TYR A 63 5.21 11.67 -6.27
CA TYR A 63 3.85 12.14 -6.50
C TYR A 63 3.25 11.56 -7.79
N HIS A 64 3.84 10.47 -8.32
CA HIS A 64 3.46 9.85 -9.59
C HIS A 64 3.55 10.77 -10.82
N GLN A 65 4.29 11.88 -10.72
CA GLN A 65 4.53 12.82 -11.81
C GLN A 65 5.92 12.62 -12.38
N ARG A 66 6.05 12.62 -13.71
CA ARG A 66 7.32 12.36 -14.38
C ARG A 66 7.66 13.44 -15.38
N ILE A 67 8.87 13.98 -15.25
CA ILE A 67 9.48 14.80 -16.29
C ILE A 67 10.20 13.85 -17.26
N SER A 68 9.85 13.95 -18.54
CA SER A 68 10.42 13.13 -19.60
C SER A 68 11.93 13.36 -19.74
N SER A 69 12.67 12.29 -20.03
CA SER A 69 14.13 12.38 -20.23
C SER A 69 14.51 13.28 -21.41
N SER A 70 13.64 13.38 -22.42
CA SER A 70 13.77 14.28 -23.56
C SER A 70 13.67 15.75 -23.12
N PHE A 71 12.66 16.10 -22.31
CA PHE A 71 12.53 17.44 -21.75
C PHE A 71 13.77 17.83 -20.95
N ILE A 72 14.23 16.96 -20.03
CA ILE A 72 15.42 17.23 -19.20
C ILE A 72 16.67 17.46 -20.06
N LYS A 73 16.90 16.62 -21.08
CA LYS A 73 18.10 16.69 -21.93
C LYS A 73 18.12 17.95 -22.81
N ASN A 74 16.95 18.39 -23.25
CA ASN A 74 16.79 19.52 -24.16
C ASN A 74 16.47 20.84 -23.43
N PHE A 75 16.36 20.82 -22.10
CA PHE A 75 15.97 21.99 -21.34
C PHE A 75 17.07 23.06 -21.30
N HIS A 76 16.65 24.31 -21.52
CA HIS A 76 17.45 25.52 -21.32
C HIS A 76 16.57 26.60 -20.70
N SER A 77 16.97 27.20 -19.58
CA SER A 77 16.16 28.25 -18.93
C SER A 77 16.01 29.48 -19.82
N ASN A 78 17.05 29.85 -20.59
CA ASN A 78 17.08 31.03 -21.47
C ASN A 78 16.62 32.33 -20.79
N GLY A 79 16.87 32.45 -19.48
CA GLY A 79 16.45 33.61 -18.68
C GLY A 79 14.95 33.71 -18.40
N ARG A 80 14.18 32.64 -18.65
CA ARG A 80 12.75 32.54 -18.32
C ARG A 80 12.53 32.52 -16.81
N SER A 81 11.38 33.05 -16.39
CA SER A 81 11.01 33.08 -14.98
C SER A 81 10.74 31.67 -14.43
N LYS A 82 10.85 31.53 -13.11
CA LYS A 82 10.48 30.31 -12.38
C LYS A 82 9.06 29.83 -12.73
N LEU A 83 8.12 30.78 -12.89
CA LEU A 83 6.74 30.51 -13.26
C LEU A 83 6.61 29.95 -14.69
N ALA A 84 7.29 30.56 -15.66
CA ALA A 84 7.27 30.08 -17.04
C ALA A 84 7.87 28.66 -17.15
N ILE A 85 8.97 28.40 -16.44
CA ILE A 85 9.60 27.07 -16.40
C ILE A 85 8.67 26.04 -15.77
N PHE A 86 7.93 26.40 -14.72
CA PHE A 86 6.91 25.53 -14.13
C PHE A 86 5.81 25.19 -15.14
N TYR A 87 5.36 26.17 -15.94
CA TYR A 87 4.34 25.92 -16.98
C TYR A 87 4.85 24.94 -18.02
N ASP A 88 6.08 25.08 -18.48
CA ASP A 88 6.69 24.16 -19.46
C ASP A 88 6.78 22.74 -18.89
N ILE A 89 7.22 22.60 -17.64
CA ILE A 89 7.27 21.30 -16.95
C ILE A 89 5.87 20.65 -16.97
N CYS A 90 4.83 21.40 -16.61
CA CYS A 90 3.46 20.89 -16.59
C CYS A 90 2.91 20.58 -17.99
N ASN A 91 3.02 21.50 -18.94
CA ASN A 91 2.45 21.36 -20.27
C ASN A 91 3.18 20.30 -21.11
N GLU A 92 4.52 20.29 -21.11
CA GLU A 92 5.30 19.39 -21.98
C GLU A 92 5.41 17.96 -21.43
N ASN A 93 5.10 17.75 -20.16
CA ASN A 93 5.15 16.44 -19.52
C ASN A 93 3.78 15.95 -19.04
N ASN A 94 2.70 16.65 -19.40
CA ASN A 94 1.33 16.35 -19.00
C ASN A 94 1.19 16.15 -17.47
N ILE A 95 1.86 17.01 -16.69
CA ILE A 95 1.80 17.00 -15.23
C ILE A 95 0.70 17.96 -14.80
N GLU A 96 -0.37 17.43 -14.22
CA GLU A 96 -1.46 18.24 -13.68
C GLU A 96 -0.92 19.16 -12.58
N PRO A 97 -1.08 20.49 -12.70
CA PRO A 97 -0.61 21.43 -11.69
C PRO A 97 -1.59 21.47 -10.51
N THR A 98 -1.70 20.41 -9.70
CA THR A 98 -2.57 20.43 -8.51
C THR A 98 -2.12 21.50 -7.48
N PRO A 99 -2.96 21.90 -6.50
CA PRO A 99 -2.53 22.84 -5.45
C PRO A 99 -1.25 22.40 -4.73
N ASP A 100 -1.07 21.09 -4.54
CA ASP A 100 0.12 20.53 -3.90
C ASP A 100 1.35 20.59 -4.80
N ILE A 101 1.21 20.27 -6.09
CA ILE A 101 2.29 20.43 -7.07
C ILE A 101 2.71 21.89 -7.21
N CYS A 102 1.75 22.82 -7.20
CA CYS A 102 2.02 24.26 -7.21
C CYS A 102 2.79 24.68 -5.95
N LYS A 103 2.31 24.34 -4.75
CA LYS A 103 3.01 24.67 -3.49
C LYS A 103 4.40 24.02 -3.43
N LEU A 104 4.54 22.81 -3.95
CA LEU A 104 5.79 22.06 -3.94
C LEU A 104 6.87 22.69 -4.84
N LEU A 105 6.51 23.10 -6.06
CA LEU A 105 7.47 23.63 -7.04
C LEU A 105 7.57 25.16 -7.04
N LEU A 106 6.49 25.87 -6.70
CA LEU A 106 6.45 27.33 -6.68
C LEU A 106 6.61 27.91 -5.27
N GLY A 107 6.10 27.23 -4.25
CA GLY A 107 5.99 27.73 -2.87
C GLY A 107 4.64 28.38 -2.55
N TYR A 108 3.71 28.42 -3.51
CA TYR A 108 2.34 28.95 -3.39
C TYR A 108 1.41 28.24 -4.38
N ASP A 109 0.09 28.38 -4.23
CA ASP A 109 -0.88 27.88 -5.22
C ASP A 109 -1.04 28.89 -6.38
N GLU A 110 -0.86 28.43 -7.62
CA GLU A 110 -1.01 29.25 -8.84
C GLU A 110 -2.35 28.94 -9.53
N SER A 111 -3.44 29.36 -8.89
CA SER A 111 -4.79 28.95 -9.26
C SER A 111 -5.18 29.35 -10.70
N LYS A 112 -4.63 30.46 -11.22
CA LYS A 112 -4.88 30.90 -12.60
C LYS A 112 -4.35 29.88 -13.62
N PHE A 113 -3.12 29.42 -13.47
CA PHE A 113 -2.55 28.40 -14.35
C PHE A 113 -3.29 27.08 -14.26
N ARG A 114 -3.71 26.67 -13.05
CA ARG A 114 -4.49 25.44 -12.87
C ARG A 114 -5.75 25.47 -13.70
N ASN A 115 -6.52 26.56 -13.58
CA ASN A 115 -7.75 26.75 -14.33
C ASN A 115 -7.50 26.78 -15.85
N GLU A 116 -6.43 27.45 -16.30
CA GLU A 116 -6.05 27.50 -17.72
C GLU A 116 -5.56 26.14 -18.25
N TRP A 117 -4.86 25.36 -17.44
CA TRP A 117 -4.38 24.02 -17.80
C TRP A 117 -5.56 23.05 -17.91
N ILE A 118 -6.46 23.06 -16.92
CA ILE A 118 -7.71 22.27 -16.94
C ILE A 118 -8.56 22.64 -18.16
N ALA A 119 -8.80 23.93 -18.42
CA ALA A 119 -9.57 24.38 -19.57
C ALA A 119 -8.96 23.96 -20.92
N ARG A 120 -7.63 23.89 -21.03
CA ARG A 120 -6.96 23.44 -22.27
C ARG A 120 -7.06 21.93 -22.47
N HIS A 121 -6.89 21.15 -21.42
CA HIS A 121 -6.90 19.68 -21.52
C HIS A 121 -8.32 19.11 -21.59
N LEU A 122 -9.34 19.91 -21.25
CA LEU A 122 -10.75 19.60 -21.54
C LEU A 122 -11.15 19.90 -23.00
N ASN A 123 -10.47 20.84 -23.68
CA ASN A 123 -10.81 21.28 -25.04
C ASN A 123 -10.03 20.58 -26.16
N SER A 124 -9.14 19.62 -25.85
CA SER A 124 -8.25 18.96 -26.83
C SER A 124 -8.72 17.58 -27.33
N ASN A 125 -9.99 17.20 -27.13
CA ASN A 125 -10.64 16.06 -27.80
C ASN A 125 -11.57 16.56 -28.91
N PRO A 126 -11.27 16.38 -30.21
CA PRO A 126 -12.12 16.88 -31.29
C PRO A 126 -13.29 15.97 -31.67
N ASP A 127 -13.43 14.79 -31.08
CA ASP A 127 -14.53 13.86 -31.40
C ASP A 127 -15.45 13.71 -30.18
N ASN A 128 -16.46 14.57 -30.12
CA ASN A 128 -17.86 14.26 -29.76
C ASN A 128 -18.63 15.57 -29.55
N ASN A 129 -19.16 16.12 -30.65
CA ASN A 129 -20.42 16.84 -30.56
C ASN A 129 -21.51 15.78 -30.41
N ASP A 130 -21.95 15.54 -29.19
CA ASP A 130 -23.35 15.26 -28.84
C ASP A 130 -23.48 15.31 -27.31
N ASP A 131 -24.34 16.22 -26.87
CA ASP A 131 -24.86 16.42 -25.52
C ASP A 131 -23.90 16.72 -24.36
N VAL A 132 -24.31 17.71 -23.56
CA VAL A 132 -23.75 18.03 -22.25
C VAL A 132 -23.93 16.81 -21.33
N GLN A 133 -22.98 15.88 -21.34
CA GLN A 133 -22.88 14.85 -20.31
C GLN A 133 -21.98 15.35 -19.19
N ALA A 134 -22.56 15.36 -17.99
CA ALA A 134 -21.88 15.58 -16.73
C ALA A 134 -20.57 14.76 -16.66
N PHE A 135 -19.54 15.28 -15.98
CA PHE A 135 -18.40 14.47 -15.56
C PHE A 135 -18.93 13.19 -14.91
N GLN A 136 -18.92 12.07 -15.64
CA GLN A 136 -19.18 10.76 -15.07
C GLN A 136 -17.94 10.41 -14.26
N GLU A 137 -18.13 10.18 -12.96
CA GLU A 137 -17.14 9.51 -12.14
C GLU A 137 -16.64 8.26 -12.87
N PRO A 138 -15.34 7.93 -12.81
CA PRO A 138 -14.81 6.74 -13.45
C PRO A 138 -15.65 5.53 -13.00
N GLU A 139 -16.29 4.88 -13.98
CA GLU A 139 -17.25 3.83 -13.69
C GLU A 139 -16.53 2.67 -13.00
N LEU A 140 -16.96 2.36 -11.77
CA LEU A 140 -16.36 1.27 -11.00
C LEU A 140 -16.50 -0.06 -11.76
N PRO A 141 -15.46 -0.91 -11.78
CA PRO A 141 -15.56 -2.23 -12.38
C PRO A 141 -16.77 -2.99 -11.85
N LYS A 142 -17.55 -3.59 -12.75
CA LYS A 142 -18.73 -4.37 -12.38
C LYS A 142 -18.39 -5.84 -12.27
N SER A 143 -18.93 -6.48 -11.24
CA SER A 143 -18.84 -7.93 -11.12
C SER A 143 -19.75 -8.60 -12.13
N SER A 144 -19.20 -9.55 -12.88
CA SER A 144 -19.90 -10.39 -13.85
C SER A 144 -20.40 -11.72 -13.25
N ALA A 145 -20.04 -12.00 -12.00
CA ALA A 145 -20.36 -13.26 -11.34
C ALA A 145 -21.82 -13.31 -10.87
N ASN A 146 -22.47 -14.45 -11.08
CA ASN A 146 -23.80 -14.71 -10.52
C ASN A 146 -23.69 -14.98 -9.01
N VAL A 147 -24.44 -14.24 -8.19
CA VAL A 147 -24.45 -14.42 -6.74
C VAL A 147 -25.35 -15.61 -6.38
N GLY A 148 -24.76 -16.80 -6.25
CA GLY A 148 -25.45 -18.00 -5.74
C GLY A 148 -25.47 -18.07 -4.21
N GLU A 149 -26.29 -18.96 -3.65
CA GLU A 149 -26.22 -19.32 -2.23
C GLU A 149 -24.86 -19.96 -1.91
N ASN A 150 -24.28 -19.67 -0.74
CA ASN A 150 -22.96 -20.14 -0.28
C ASN A 150 -21.74 -19.66 -1.10
N THR A 151 -21.84 -18.52 -1.78
CA THR A 151 -20.67 -17.88 -2.42
C THR A 151 -19.96 -16.89 -1.50
N GLN A 152 -18.63 -16.89 -1.55
CA GLN A 152 -17.82 -15.84 -0.92
C GLN A 152 -17.78 -14.62 -1.83
N LYS A 153 -17.95 -13.43 -1.26
CA LYS A 153 -17.90 -12.15 -1.98
C LYS A 153 -16.72 -11.33 -1.48
N VAL A 154 -15.99 -10.72 -2.43
CA VAL A 154 -14.88 -9.81 -2.15
C VAL A 154 -15.38 -8.37 -2.14
N TYR A 155 -15.05 -7.62 -1.10
CA TYR A 155 -15.26 -6.18 -1.05
C TYR A 155 -13.92 -5.47 -1.16
N LEU A 156 -13.92 -4.36 -1.90
CA LEU A 156 -12.79 -3.46 -2.12
C LEU A 156 -13.23 -2.04 -1.74
N SER A 157 -12.33 -1.16 -1.30
CA SER A 157 -12.67 0.25 -1.20
C SER A 157 -12.87 0.87 -2.60
N ALA A 158 -13.88 1.73 -2.78
CA ALA A 158 -14.01 2.54 -4.01
C ALA A 158 -12.76 3.41 -4.26
N LEU A 159 -12.03 3.79 -3.19
CA LEU A 159 -10.76 4.51 -3.31
C LEU A 159 -9.67 3.70 -4.00
N LEU A 160 -9.76 2.36 -3.99
CA LEU A 160 -8.80 1.53 -4.70
C LEU A 160 -8.90 1.75 -6.21
N ALA A 161 -10.12 1.87 -6.74
CA ALA A 161 -10.37 2.13 -8.15
C ALA A 161 -9.95 3.55 -8.56
N THR A 162 -10.02 4.53 -7.66
CA THR A 162 -9.63 5.91 -7.97
C THR A 162 -8.13 6.16 -7.78
N ARG A 163 -7.52 5.59 -6.72
CA ARG A 163 -6.08 5.78 -6.42
C ARG A 163 -5.18 4.85 -7.21
N HIS A 164 -5.65 3.64 -7.53
CA HIS A 164 -4.88 2.59 -8.20
C HIS A 164 -5.71 1.91 -9.33
N PRO A 165 -6.18 2.67 -10.33
CA PRO A 165 -7.16 2.18 -11.31
C PRO A 165 -6.70 0.93 -12.08
N GLU A 166 -5.45 0.90 -12.54
CA GLU A 166 -4.91 -0.23 -13.31
C GLU A 166 -4.80 -1.50 -12.46
N THR A 167 -4.25 -1.38 -11.25
CA THR A 167 -4.10 -2.52 -10.34
C THR A 167 -5.46 -3.02 -9.85
N CYS A 168 -6.39 -2.11 -9.56
CA CYS A 168 -7.77 -2.43 -9.23
C CYS A 168 -8.44 -3.19 -10.39
N LYS A 169 -8.30 -2.68 -11.62
CA LYS A 169 -8.83 -3.33 -12.82
C LYS A 169 -8.28 -4.74 -12.97
N HIS A 170 -6.97 -4.94 -12.91
CA HIS A 170 -6.35 -6.27 -12.99
C HIS A 170 -6.86 -7.24 -11.93
N LEU A 171 -7.01 -6.78 -10.68
CA LEU A 171 -7.58 -7.60 -9.62
C LEU A 171 -9.03 -7.99 -9.95
N THR A 172 -9.87 -7.03 -10.36
CA THR A 172 -11.27 -7.31 -10.70
C THR A 172 -11.43 -8.18 -11.96
N ASP A 173 -10.51 -8.09 -12.92
CA ASP A 173 -10.45 -8.97 -14.09
C ASP A 173 -10.14 -10.42 -13.67
N ILE A 174 -9.21 -10.63 -12.74
CA ILE A 174 -8.93 -11.94 -12.15
C ILE A 174 -10.18 -12.49 -11.44
N LEU A 175 -10.85 -11.67 -10.62
CA LEU A 175 -12.07 -12.09 -9.92
C LEU A 175 -13.19 -12.45 -10.91
N ASN A 176 -13.39 -11.65 -11.96
CA ASN A 176 -14.36 -11.93 -13.02
C ASN A 176 -14.03 -13.21 -13.80
N LYS A 177 -12.75 -13.42 -14.16
CA LYS A 177 -12.28 -14.64 -14.83
C LYS A 177 -12.66 -15.90 -14.04
N HIS A 178 -12.58 -15.84 -12.72
CA HIS A 178 -12.88 -16.95 -11.81
C HIS A 178 -14.30 -16.93 -11.24
N GLN A 179 -15.18 -16.07 -11.76
CA GLN A 179 -16.57 -15.95 -11.33
C GLN A 179 -16.72 -15.68 -9.82
N ILE A 180 -15.78 -14.92 -9.24
CA ILE A 180 -15.83 -14.49 -7.86
C ILE A 180 -16.62 -13.17 -7.78
N PRO A 181 -17.75 -13.12 -7.04
CA PRO A 181 -18.50 -11.89 -6.89
C PRO A 181 -17.71 -10.87 -6.10
N PHE A 182 -17.79 -9.60 -6.52
CA PHE A 182 -17.18 -8.49 -5.80
C PHE A 182 -18.04 -7.23 -5.79
N ALA A 183 -17.76 -6.31 -4.87
CA ALA A 183 -18.36 -4.98 -4.82
C ALA A 183 -17.40 -3.96 -4.21
N PHE A 184 -17.73 -2.69 -4.37
CA PHE A 184 -16.99 -1.58 -3.79
C PHE A 184 -17.69 -1.03 -2.55
N LEU A 185 -16.88 -0.66 -1.56
CA LEU A 185 -17.30 0.02 -0.34
C LEU A 185 -17.20 1.53 -0.55
N GLU A 186 -18.29 2.22 -0.25
CA GLU A 186 -18.41 3.68 -0.32
C GLU A 186 -18.07 4.33 1.03
N GLU A 187 -17.79 5.64 1.02
CA GLU A 187 -17.54 6.48 2.21
C GLU A 187 -16.38 6.01 3.12
N THR A 188 -15.42 5.30 2.52
CA THR A 188 -14.17 4.90 3.18
C THR A 188 -13.14 6.02 3.09
N LYS A 189 -12.23 6.14 4.06
CA LYS A 189 -11.10 7.10 4.00
C LYS A 189 -9.79 6.49 3.51
N ASP A 190 -9.72 5.16 3.48
CA ASP A 190 -8.54 4.43 3.02
C ASP A 190 -8.88 3.14 2.28
N ILE A 191 -7.88 2.60 1.57
CA ILE A 191 -7.99 1.38 0.77
C ILE A 191 -7.93 0.09 1.60
N TRP A 192 -7.54 0.16 2.87
CA TRP A 192 -7.29 -0.99 3.75
C TRP A 192 -8.58 -1.55 4.37
N CYS A 193 -9.49 -2.06 3.54
CA CYS A 193 -10.79 -2.54 4.05
C CYS A 193 -10.67 -3.71 5.02
N ARG A 194 -9.60 -4.50 4.98
CA ARG A 194 -9.35 -5.54 5.99
C ARG A 194 -9.34 -4.97 7.41
N ASP A 195 -8.85 -3.76 7.58
CA ASP A 195 -8.57 -3.21 8.90
C ASP A 195 -9.85 -2.66 9.54
N TYR A 196 -10.63 -1.89 8.77
CA TYR A 196 -11.81 -1.19 9.27
C TYR A 196 -13.13 -1.98 9.15
N MET A 197 -13.21 -3.01 8.30
CA MET A 197 -14.45 -3.78 8.12
C MET A 197 -14.65 -4.85 9.21
N PRO A 198 -15.89 -5.29 9.48
CA PRO A 198 -16.17 -6.28 10.52
C PRO A 198 -15.48 -7.62 10.29
N VAL A 199 -15.10 -8.30 11.37
CA VAL A 199 -14.62 -9.70 11.29
C VAL A 199 -15.83 -10.63 11.24
N GLN A 200 -15.90 -11.50 10.23
CA GLN A 200 -16.94 -12.53 10.14
C GLN A 200 -16.56 -13.76 10.97
N THR A 201 -17.39 -14.16 11.93
CA THR A 201 -17.16 -15.33 12.79
C THR A 201 -17.50 -16.65 12.08
N PRO A 202 -17.14 -17.81 12.65
CA PRO A 202 -17.54 -19.12 12.13
C PRO A 202 -19.06 -19.30 11.96
N SER A 203 -19.88 -18.73 12.85
CA SER A 203 -21.34 -18.74 12.68
C SER A 203 -21.86 -17.74 11.65
N GLY A 204 -21.00 -16.94 11.04
CA GLY A 204 -21.34 -15.94 10.02
C GLY A 204 -21.71 -14.57 10.58
N LYS A 205 -21.67 -14.37 11.91
CA LYS A 205 -21.90 -13.06 12.52
C LYS A 205 -20.79 -12.10 12.11
N LEU A 206 -21.14 -10.84 11.92
CA LEU A 206 -20.18 -9.77 11.67
C LEU A 206 -19.92 -9.04 12.98
N ILE A 207 -18.67 -8.99 13.44
CA ILE A 207 -18.25 -8.25 14.64
C ILE A 207 -17.45 -7.02 14.21
N GLN A 208 -18.02 -5.83 14.43
CA GLN A 208 -17.33 -4.58 14.20
C GLN A 208 -16.66 -4.13 15.49
N PHE A 209 -15.34 -4.23 15.52
CA PHE A 209 -14.54 -3.71 16.62
C PHE A 209 -14.41 -2.19 16.51
N ARG A 210 -14.03 -1.56 17.63
CA ARG A 210 -13.64 -0.15 17.63
C ARG A 210 -12.36 -0.03 16.79
N TYR A 211 -12.42 0.76 15.73
CA TYR A 211 -11.27 1.03 14.88
C TYR A 211 -10.54 2.28 15.36
N ASP A 212 -9.64 2.11 16.32
CA ASP A 212 -8.73 3.17 16.81
C ASP A 212 -7.30 2.63 17.04
N PRO A 213 -6.68 1.98 16.03
CA PRO A 213 -5.37 1.38 16.20
C PRO A 213 -4.31 2.45 16.48
N SER A 214 -3.31 2.06 17.27
CA SER A 214 -2.27 2.96 17.77
C SER A 214 -1.48 3.65 16.66
N TYR A 215 -1.27 3.00 15.51
CA TYR A 215 -0.55 3.58 14.38
C TYR A 215 -1.29 4.72 13.67
N LEU A 216 -2.62 4.81 13.77
CA LEU A 216 -3.39 5.93 13.23
C LEU A 216 -3.35 7.18 14.13
N LYS A 217 -2.66 7.11 15.28
CA LYS A 217 -2.39 8.29 16.11
C LYS A 217 -1.23 9.13 15.57
N ASP A 218 -0.42 8.57 14.69
CA ASP A 218 0.61 9.34 13.98
C ASP A 218 -0.09 10.36 13.04
N PRO A 219 0.27 11.65 13.10
CA PRO A 219 -0.26 12.67 12.18
C PRO A 219 -0.16 12.28 10.70
N LYS A 220 0.84 11.47 10.32
CA LYS A 220 1.02 10.93 8.97
C LYS A 220 -0.20 10.14 8.47
N TYR A 221 -0.88 9.42 9.36
CA TYR A 221 -1.97 8.50 9.02
C TYR A 221 -3.33 8.90 9.60
N SER A 222 -3.37 9.86 10.51
CA SER A 222 -4.60 10.21 11.25
C SER A 222 -5.82 10.54 10.39
N ASP A 223 -5.62 11.12 9.21
CA ASP A 223 -6.71 11.45 8.27
C ASP A 223 -7.28 10.24 7.52
N SER A 224 -6.59 9.09 7.52
CA SER A 224 -7.02 7.87 6.82
C SER A 224 -7.98 6.99 7.64
N ARG A 225 -8.23 7.34 8.91
CA ARG A 225 -9.13 6.57 9.78
C ARG A 225 -10.60 6.70 9.35
N SER A 226 -11.13 5.64 8.73
CA SER A 226 -12.55 5.49 8.41
C SER A 226 -13.44 5.51 9.66
N ASP A 227 -14.63 6.11 9.55
CA ASP A 227 -15.68 5.95 10.56
C ASP A 227 -16.45 4.67 10.26
N VAL A 228 -16.14 3.60 11.00
CA VAL A 228 -16.70 2.26 10.76
C VAL A 228 -18.22 2.23 10.82
N LYS A 229 -18.86 3.01 11.72
CA LYS A 229 -20.33 3.05 11.81
C LYS A 229 -20.93 3.70 10.57
N HIS A 230 -20.29 4.75 10.07
CA HIS A 230 -20.75 5.41 8.86
C HIS A 230 -20.58 4.51 7.63
N VAL A 231 -19.40 3.89 7.49
CA VAL A 231 -19.10 2.93 6.41
C VAL A 231 -20.08 1.77 6.43
N ASP A 232 -20.33 1.15 7.59
CA ASP A 232 -21.27 0.04 7.73
C ASP A 232 -22.69 0.44 7.28
N ASN A 233 -23.18 1.59 7.75
CA ASN A 233 -24.53 2.07 7.44
C ASN A 233 -24.71 2.35 5.94
N VAL A 234 -23.77 3.07 5.30
CA VAL A 234 -23.86 3.42 3.87
C VAL A 234 -23.81 2.15 3.00
N ASN A 235 -23.04 1.16 3.41
CA ASN A 235 -22.86 -0.09 2.67
C ASN A 235 -23.87 -1.19 3.07
N ASN A 236 -24.88 -0.87 3.88
CA ASN A 236 -25.92 -1.80 4.36
C ASN A 236 -25.38 -3.03 5.11
N ILE A 237 -24.31 -2.83 5.88
CA ILE A 237 -23.68 -3.86 6.70
C ILE A 237 -24.19 -3.70 8.13
N ASN A 238 -24.68 -4.79 8.72
CA ASN A 238 -25.32 -4.77 10.04
C ASN A 238 -24.53 -5.65 11.03
N PRO A 239 -23.42 -5.15 11.60
CA PRO A 239 -22.60 -5.93 12.52
C PRO A 239 -23.05 -5.77 13.98
N VAL A 240 -22.51 -6.65 14.83
CA VAL A 240 -22.51 -6.48 16.29
C VAL A 240 -21.29 -5.64 16.65
N PHE A 241 -21.51 -4.49 17.29
CA PHE A 241 -20.43 -3.59 17.70
C PHE A 241 -19.78 -4.04 19.01
N SER A 242 -18.45 -3.96 19.06
CA SER A 242 -17.64 -4.20 20.26
C SER A 242 -16.87 -2.93 20.65
N ASN A 243 -16.67 -2.74 21.95
CA ASN A 243 -15.82 -1.66 22.49
C ASN A 243 -14.33 -2.02 22.52
N ILE A 244 -13.97 -3.28 22.23
CA ILE A 244 -12.58 -3.70 22.10
C ILE A 244 -11.97 -3.01 20.88
N ASN A 245 -10.77 -2.48 21.06
CA ASN A 245 -9.94 -1.92 20.00
C ASN A 245 -9.20 -3.05 19.30
N LEU A 246 -9.53 -3.29 18.04
CA LEU A 246 -8.92 -4.32 17.21
C LEU A 246 -9.24 -4.00 15.76
N ASP A 247 -8.25 -4.05 14.89
CA ASP A 247 -8.45 -4.02 13.44
C ASP A 247 -8.36 -5.44 12.86
N GLY A 248 -9.00 -5.65 11.72
CA GLY A 248 -9.08 -6.97 11.11
C GLY A 248 -7.76 -7.48 10.52
N GLY A 249 -6.79 -6.61 10.23
CA GLY A 249 -5.45 -7.01 9.80
C GLY A 249 -4.69 -7.76 10.91
N ASN A 250 -5.01 -7.48 12.16
CA ASN A 250 -4.49 -8.22 13.30
C ASN A 250 -5.31 -9.48 13.67
N VAL A 251 -6.21 -9.96 12.82
CA VAL A 251 -7.00 -11.18 13.06
C VAL A 251 -6.83 -12.17 11.91
N VAL A 252 -6.07 -13.23 12.15
CA VAL A 252 -5.95 -14.37 11.23
C VAL A 252 -6.77 -15.52 11.78
N MET A 253 -7.81 -15.95 11.06
CA MET A 253 -8.81 -16.88 11.60
C MET A 253 -9.10 -18.03 10.63
N HIS A 254 -9.29 -19.23 11.18
CA HIS A 254 -9.74 -20.43 10.47
C HIS A 254 -10.44 -21.38 11.44
N GLY A 255 -11.51 -22.04 10.99
CA GLY A 255 -12.26 -22.97 11.84
C GLY A 255 -12.71 -22.27 13.11
N ASN A 256 -12.28 -22.79 14.27
CA ASN A 256 -12.56 -22.20 15.59
C ASN A 256 -11.31 -21.57 16.25
N LYS A 257 -10.31 -21.13 15.47
CA LYS A 257 -9.07 -20.53 15.98
C LYS A 257 -8.84 -19.15 15.38
N ALA A 258 -8.43 -18.22 16.22
CA ALA A 258 -8.01 -16.88 15.81
C ALA A 258 -6.62 -16.56 16.38
N ILE A 259 -5.70 -16.17 15.51
CA ILE A 259 -4.36 -15.70 15.86
C ILE A 259 -4.38 -14.17 15.84
N ILE A 260 -3.92 -13.57 16.94
CA ILE A 260 -3.87 -12.12 17.18
C ILE A 260 -2.51 -11.79 17.80
N THR A 261 -1.91 -10.65 17.47
CA THR A 261 -0.67 -10.22 18.13
C THR A 261 -0.92 -9.70 19.55
N ASP A 262 0.12 -9.71 20.38
CA ASP A 262 0.10 -9.15 21.74
C ASP A 262 -0.12 -7.63 21.81
N ARG A 263 -0.12 -6.93 20.66
CA ARG A 263 -0.57 -5.53 20.52
C ARG A 263 -1.97 -5.30 21.07
N ILE A 264 -2.82 -6.33 21.04
CA ILE A 264 -4.19 -6.29 21.58
C ILE A 264 -4.24 -5.81 23.05
N PHE A 265 -3.20 -6.10 23.85
CA PHE A 265 -3.18 -5.74 25.27
C PHE A 265 -2.82 -4.27 25.50
N SER A 266 -1.89 -3.70 24.73
CA SER A 266 -1.52 -2.29 24.88
C SER A 266 -2.61 -1.35 24.36
N GLU A 267 -3.41 -1.80 23.40
CA GLU A 267 -4.51 -1.04 22.81
C GLU A 267 -5.83 -1.12 23.59
N ASN A 268 -5.90 -1.98 24.62
CA ASN A 268 -7.07 -2.18 25.48
C ASN A 268 -6.69 -2.15 26.98
N PRO A 269 -6.08 -1.05 27.48
CA PRO A 269 -5.54 -0.97 28.84
C PRO A 269 -6.60 -1.05 29.95
N ASP A 270 -7.86 -0.74 29.63
CA ASP A 270 -8.98 -0.81 30.58
C ASP A 270 -9.45 -2.25 30.86
N TRP A 271 -8.95 -3.23 30.09
CA TRP A 271 -9.29 -4.64 30.27
C TRP A 271 -8.18 -5.39 30.99
N THR A 272 -8.56 -6.28 31.90
CA THR A 272 -7.62 -7.32 32.35
C THR A 272 -7.36 -8.30 31.21
N ARG A 273 -6.16 -8.88 31.18
CA ARG A 273 -5.79 -9.88 30.16
C ARG A 273 -6.80 -11.03 30.07
N GLU A 274 -7.26 -11.54 31.21
CA GLU A 274 -8.21 -12.66 31.27
C GLU A 274 -9.59 -12.28 30.73
N ASN A 275 -10.13 -11.13 31.13
CA ASN A 275 -11.44 -10.66 30.64
C ASN A 275 -11.40 -10.35 29.15
N LEU A 276 -10.31 -9.73 28.67
CA LEU A 276 -10.14 -9.44 27.25
C LEU A 276 -10.09 -10.71 26.41
N MET A 277 -9.31 -11.70 26.84
CA MET A 277 -9.20 -12.98 26.14
C MET A 277 -10.54 -13.74 26.13
N THR A 278 -11.27 -13.72 27.24
CA THR A 278 -12.60 -14.35 27.36
C THR A 278 -13.60 -13.67 26.42
N GLU A 279 -13.61 -12.34 26.39
CA GLU A 279 -14.53 -11.59 25.54
C GLU A 279 -14.18 -11.70 24.05
N LEU A 280 -12.90 -11.70 23.69
CA LEU A 280 -12.45 -11.98 22.32
C LEU A 280 -12.88 -13.38 21.87
N ALA A 281 -12.69 -14.40 22.72
CA ALA A 281 -13.11 -15.75 22.42
C ALA A 281 -14.63 -15.84 22.20
N ARG A 282 -15.42 -15.14 23.03
CA ARG A 282 -16.88 -15.08 22.91
C ARG A 282 -17.33 -14.37 21.63
N LEU A 283 -16.72 -13.23 21.31
CA LEU A 283 -17.07 -12.41 20.15
C LEU A 283 -16.67 -13.09 18.83
N LEU A 284 -15.44 -13.60 18.75
CA LEU A 284 -14.91 -14.26 17.56
C LEU A 284 -15.36 -15.71 17.43
N GLU A 285 -15.95 -16.27 18.48
CA GLU A 285 -16.38 -17.68 18.56
C GLU A 285 -15.20 -18.64 18.31
N CYS A 286 -14.02 -18.27 18.82
CA CYS A 286 -12.76 -18.93 18.54
C CYS A 286 -11.89 -19.05 19.80
N GLU A 287 -11.03 -20.06 19.81
CA GLU A 287 -9.84 -20.09 20.65
C GLU A 287 -8.88 -19.00 20.21
N ILE A 288 -8.47 -18.13 21.15
CA ILE A 288 -7.57 -17.01 20.87
C ILE A 288 -6.12 -17.41 21.14
N ILE A 289 -5.30 -17.31 20.10
CA ILE A 289 -3.87 -17.62 20.11
C ILE A 289 -3.11 -16.30 20.00
N ILE A 290 -2.24 -16.03 20.97
CA ILE A 290 -1.45 -14.80 21.01
C ILE A 290 -0.04 -15.07 20.52
N ILE A 291 0.39 -14.31 19.52
CA ILE A 291 1.76 -14.26 19.00
C ILE A 291 2.40 -12.90 19.32
N PRO A 292 3.74 -12.74 19.31
CA PRO A 292 4.35 -11.42 19.45
C PRO A 292 4.03 -10.54 18.23
N ALA A 293 3.77 -9.26 18.45
CA ALA A 293 3.92 -8.25 17.41
C ALA A 293 5.42 -7.98 17.17
N TYR A 294 5.77 -7.63 15.94
CA TYR A 294 7.07 -7.00 15.68
C TYR A 294 7.15 -5.65 16.39
N LYS A 295 8.38 -5.21 16.65
CA LYS A 295 8.60 -3.83 17.11
C LYS A 295 8.22 -2.83 16.01
N THR A 296 7.77 -1.66 16.42
CA THR A 296 7.24 -0.60 15.53
C THR A 296 8.24 -0.07 14.51
N ASP A 297 9.54 -0.23 14.75
CA ASP A 297 10.64 0.11 13.83
C ASP A 297 10.80 -0.90 12.67
N TYR A 298 10.18 -2.08 12.77
CA TYR A 298 10.15 -3.10 11.71
C TYR A 298 8.77 -3.27 11.08
N ASP A 299 7.71 -3.17 11.89
CA ASP A 299 6.33 -3.14 11.43
C ASP A 299 5.54 -2.24 12.36
N PHE A 300 5.11 -1.09 11.83
CA PHE A 300 4.38 -0.08 12.58
C PHE A 300 2.92 -0.49 12.82
N THR A 301 2.41 -1.46 12.07
CA THR A 301 1.03 -1.95 12.22
C THR A 301 0.97 -2.94 13.38
N GLY A 302 1.87 -3.92 13.45
CA GLY A 302 1.81 -5.03 14.40
C GLY A 302 0.72 -6.05 14.02
N HIS A 303 0.46 -6.21 12.73
CA HIS A 303 -0.57 -7.12 12.20
C HIS A 303 -0.08 -8.55 12.10
N ALA A 304 -1.00 -9.50 12.28
CA ALA A 304 -0.73 -10.93 12.12
C ALA A 304 -0.83 -11.39 10.65
N ASP A 305 -1.61 -10.71 9.82
CA ASP A 305 -1.91 -11.13 8.43
C ASP A 305 -0.73 -10.98 7.45
N GLY A 306 0.29 -10.19 7.81
CA GLY A 306 1.59 -10.14 7.14
C GLY A 306 2.53 -11.27 7.57
N MET A 307 2.23 -11.96 8.68
CA MET A 307 3.14 -12.93 9.33
C MET A 307 2.80 -14.38 9.00
N MET A 308 1.49 -14.70 8.98
CA MET A 308 1.02 -16.08 8.91
C MET A 308 -0.38 -16.24 8.34
N ARG A 309 -0.68 -17.44 7.87
CA ARG A 309 -1.98 -17.86 7.34
C ARG A 309 -2.30 -19.29 7.76
N PHE A 310 -3.56 -19.60 8.03
CA PHE A 310 -3.97 -20.99 8.18
C PHE A 310 -3.94 -21.72 6.83
N VAL A 311 -3.51 -22.97 6.87
CA VAL A 311 -3.67 -23.93 5.77
C VAL A 311 -4.92 -24.77 6.03
N ASP A 312 -5.07 -25.24 7.27
CA ASP A 312 -6.17 -26.06 7.78
C ASP A 312 -6.28 -25.88 9.31
N ASP A 313 -7.15 -26.66 9.96
CA ASP A 313 -7.40 -26.63 11.41
C ASP A 313 -6.14 -26.87 12.29
N ASN A 314 -5.08 -27.45 11.73
CA ASN A 314 -3.90 -27.91 12.46
C ASN A 314 -2.58 -27.29 11.95
N THR A 315 -2.61 -26.54 10.86
CA THR A 315 -1.39 -26.12 10.16
C THR A 315 -1.47 -24.66 9.73
N VAL A 316 -0.36 -23.93 9.94
CA VAL A 316 -0.19 -22.54 9.48
C VAL A 316 1.02 -22.41 8.54
N LEU A 317 0.90 -21.56 7.53
CA LEU A 317 2.06 -20.95 6.87
C LEU A 317 2.57 -19.80 7.73
N VAL A 318 3.88 -19.68 7.87
CA VAL A 318 4.52 -18.57 8.59
C VAL A 318 5.69 -18.09 7.76
N ASN A 319 5.93 -16.77 7.68
CA ASN A 319 7.15 -16.25 7.07
C ASN A 319 8.36 -16.99 7.65
N ASN A 320 9.29 -17.44 6.79
CA ASN A 320 10.39 -18.29 7.19
C ASN A 320 11.10 -17.77 8.44
N LEU A 321 10.86 -18.45 9.57
CA LEU A 321 11.30 -18.06 10.90
C LEU A 321 12.82 -18.17 11.09
N GLU A 322 13.50 -18.92 10.22
CA GLU A 322 14.96 -19.03 10.24
C GLU A 322 15.62 -17.69 9.87
N GLN A 323 14.94 -16.87 9.07
CA GLN A 323 15.39 -15.54 8.66
C GLN A 323 14.93 -14.43 9.63
N ASP A 324 14.15 -14.78 10.65
CA ASP A 324 13.53 -13.84 11.58
C ASP A 324 14.39 -13.61 12.84
N PHE A 325 14.03 -12.59 13.62
CA PHE A 325 14.58 -12.34 14.92
C PHE A 325 14.37 -13.53 15.86
N VAL A 326 15.39 -13.82 16.67
CA VAL A 326 15.36 -14.92 17.63
C VAL A 326 14.15 -14.82 18.59
N TYR A 327 13.78 -13.61 19.02
CA TYR A 327 12.63 -13.42 19.90
C TYR A 327 11.29 -13.73 19.19
N MET A 328 11.15 -13.35 17.92
CA MET A 328 9.96 -13.66 17.12
C MET A 328 9.83 -15.16 16.91
N ARG A 329 10.88 -15.79 16.37
CA ARG A 329 10.92 -17.25 16.15
C ARG A 329 10.58 -18.03 17.41
N THR A 330 11.23 -17.72 18.53
CA THR A 330 11.05 -18.46 19.78
C THR A 330 9.63 -18.33 20.32
N ASN A 331 9.07 -17.11 20.31
CA ASN A 331 7.74 -16.86 20.88
C ASN A 331 6.61 -17.32 19.96
N ILE A 332 6.78 -17.23 18.62
CA ILE A 332 5.82 -17.80 17.66
C ILE A 332 5.78 -19.32 17.81
N ILE A 333 6.93 -20.01 17.78
CA ILE A 333 6.98 -21.47 17.94
C ILE A 333 6.30 -21.89 19.25
N LYS A 334 6.62 -21.22 20.37
CA LYS A 334 5.99 -21.49 21.66
C LYS A 334 4.47 -21.30 21.64
N ALA A 335 3.97 -20.25 20.97
CA ALA A 335 2.55 -19.98 20.86
C ALA A 335 1.83 -21.05 20.02
N LEU A 336 2.42 -21.44 18.89
CA LEU A 336 1.88 -22.48 18.00
C LEU A 336 1.90 -23.86 18.66
N ASP A 337 2.99 -24.22 19.36
CA ASP A 337 3.08 -25.48 20.11
C ASP A 337 1.99 -25.55 21.19
N LYS A 338 1.75 -24.46 21.93
CA LYS A 338 0.69 -24.39 22.94
C LYS A 338 -0.71 -24.56 22.32
N ALA A 339 -0.89 -24.08 21.10
CA ALA A 339 -2.13 -24.19 20.34
C ALA A 339 -2.26 -25.51 19.55
N ASN A 340 -1.28 -26.42 19.65
CA ASN A 340 -1.17 -27.64 18.86
C ASN A 340 -1.18 -27.39 17.33
N LEU A 341 -0.60 -26.28 16.87
CA LEU A 341 -0.48 -25.93 15.46
C LEU A 341 0.91 -26.28 14.92
N LYS A 342 0.94 -27.02 13.81
CA LYS A 342 2.14 -27.20 12.99
C LYS A 342 2.36 -25.95 12.16
N TYR A 343 3.61 -25.68 11.80
CA TYR A 343 3.92 -24.59 10.87
C TYR A 343 4.78 -25.04 9.69
N ILE A 344 4.60 -24.34 8.59
CA ILE A 344 5.39 -24.47 7.36
C ILE A 344 6.04 -23.12 7.10
N ASN A 345 7.38 -23.09 7.02
CA ASN A 345 8.10 -21.89 6.62
C ASN A 345 7.76 -21.51 5.18
N PHE A 346 7.41 -20.25 4.99
CA PHE A 346 7.01 -19.67 3.72
C PHE A 346 8.04 -18.63 3.23
N PRO A 347 8.38 -18.60 1.93
CA PRO A 347 9.34 -17.65 1.38
C PRO A 347 8.91 -16.19 1.57
N TRP A 348 9.85 -15.35 1.98
CA TRP A 348 9.74 -13.89 2.02
C TRP A 348 11.13 -13.28 1.83
N PHE A 349 11.21 -11.99 1.49
CA PHE A 349 12.49 -11.28 1.39
C PHE A 349 12.38 -9.83 1.85
N GLU A 350 13.48 -9.26 2.31
CA GLU A 350 13.59 -7.82 2.60
C GLU A 350 13.96 -7.07 1.31
N HIS A 351 13.13 -6.10 0.92
CA HIS A 351 13.46 -5.13 -0.12
C HIS A 351 13.75 -3.77 0.53
N LYS A 352 14.84 -3.10 0.12
CA LYS A 352 15.23 -1.81 0.71
C LYS A 352 14.93 -0.66 -0.23
N ILE A 353 13.91 0.14 0.09
CA ILE A 353 13.61 1.38 -0.64
C ILE A 353 14.05 2.59 0.18
N LYS A 354 14.95 3.39 -0.40
CA LYS A 354 15.44 4.59 0.26
C LYS A 354 14.32 5.61 0.45
N GLY A 355 14.00 5.90 1.71
CA GLY A 355 12.98 6.90 2.08
C GLY A 355 11.56 6.33 2.15
N ASN A 356 11.40 5.01 1.99
CA ASN A 356 10.15 4.33 2.25
C ASN A 356 10.47 3.00 2.96
N SER A 357 10.43 3.02 4.29
CA SER A 357 10.59 1.83 5.14
C SER A 357 9.29 1.05 5.32
N ASP A 358 8.16 1.66 4.97
CA ASP A 358 6.83 1.21 5.40
C ASP A 358 6.16 0.35 4.33
N HIS A 359 6.85 0.02 3.23
CA HIS A 359 6.29 -0.76 2.13
C HIS A 359 6.15 -2.25 2.46
N ALA A 360 5.26 -2.93 1.75
CA ALA A 360 5.00 -4.35 1.92
C ALA A 360 5.70 -5.27 0.89
N ILE A 361 6.57 -4.73 0.03
CA ILE A 361 7.31 -5.55 -0.96
C ILE A 361 8.07 -6.68 -0.27
N GLY A 362 7.77 -7.92 -0.67
CA GLY A 362 8.36 -9.14 -0.12
C GLY A 362 7.45 -9.95 0.82
N ILE A 363 6.27 -9.43 1.15
CA ILE A 363 5.29 -10.09 2.05
C ILE A 363 4.28 -10.91 1.22
N TYR A 364 4.68 -12.11 0.80
CA TYR A 364 3.82 -12.96 -0.04
C TYR A 364 2.60 -13.55 0.69
N LEU A 365 2.67 -13.76 2.01
CA LEU A 365 1.55 -14.31 2.79
C LEU A 365 0.34 -13.39 2.89
N ASN A 366 0.49 -12.11 2.54
CA ASN A 366 -0.60 -11.15 2.43
C ASN A 366 -1.39 -11.33 1.11
N TYR A 367 -1.49 -12.55 0.59
CA TYR A 367 -2.28 -12.91 -0.59
C TYR A 367 -3.79 -12.84 -0.30
N LEU A 368 -4.60 -12.66 -1.34
CA LEU A 368 -6.06 -12.84 -1.26
C LEU A 368 -6.39 -14.31 -1.44
N GLU A 369 -7.20 -14.86 -0.55
CA GLU A 369 -7.77 -16.19 -0.67
C GLU A 369 -9.30 -16.09 -0.68
N VAL A 370 -9.92 -16.65 -1.72
CA VAL A 370 -11.37 -16.64 -1.90
C VAL A 370 -11.80 -17.88 -2.68
N GLY A 371 -12.57 -18.74 -2.03
CA GLY A 371 -13.03 -20.02 -2.53
C GLY A 371 -11.84 -20.91 -2.88
N ASN A 372 -11.84 -21.36 -4.14
CA ASN A 372 -10.73 -22.15 -4.68
C ASN A 372 -9.60 -21.30 -5.28
N LEU A 373 -9.67 -19.97 -5.19
CA LEU A 373 -8.69 -19.04 -5.77
C LEU A 373 -7.78 -18.46 -4.69
N ILE A 374 -6.48 -18.50 -4.96
CA ILE A 374 -5.48 -17.63 -4.32
C ILE A 374 -4.97 -16.65 -5.37
N VAL A 375 -5.00 -15.36 -5.05
CA VAL A 375 -4.31 -14.32 -5.83
C VAL A 375 -3.07 -13.93 -5.04
N MET A 376 -1.90 -14.32 -5.54
CA MET A 376 -0.60 -14.08 -4.91
C MET A 376 0.05 -12.82 -5.48
N PRO A 377 0.61 -11.90 -4.66
CA PRO A 377 1.37 -10.79 -5.18
C PRO A 377 2.70 -11.28 -5.77
N VAL A 378 3.16 -10.65 -6.84
CA VAL A 378 4.51 -10.79 -7.38
C VAL A 378 5.19 -9.44 -7.45
N PHE A 379 6.48 -9.40 -7.16
CA PHE A 379 7.19 -8.13 -6.99
C PHE A 379 8.15 -7.81 -8.14
N GLY A 380 8.71 -8.82 -8.82
CA GLY A 380 9.57 -8.62 -9.99
C GLY A 380 10.82 -7.77 -9.77
N VAL A 381 11.18 -7.50 -8.50
CA VAL A 381 12.38 -6.74 -8.12
C VAL A 381 13.59 -7.66 -7.99
N SER A 382 14.81 -7.09 -8.03
CA SER A 382 16.02 -7.88 -7.82
C SER A 382 16.00 -8.57 -6.45
N GLY A 383 16.32 -9.87 -6.44
CA GLY A 383 16.31 -10.68 -5.21
C GLY A 383 14.92 -11.13 -4.74
N ASN A 384 13.87 -10.93 -5.55
CA ASN A 384 12.55 -11.46 -5.24
C ASN A 384 12.55 -13.00 -5.14
N LYS A 385 11.51 -13.53 -4.50
CA LYS A 385 11.23 -14.95 -4.34
C LYS A 385 9.92 -15.36 -4.99
N ASP A 386 9.51 -14.68 -6.07
CA ASP A 386 8.17 -14.84 -6.67
C ASP A 386 7.93 -16.30 -7.10
N ALA A 387 8.91 -16.91 -7.77
CA ALA A 387 8.83 -18.30 -8.21
C ALA A 387 8.85 -19.30 -7.04
N GLU A 388 9.61 -19.01 -5.98
CA GLU A 388 9.71 -19.85 -4.78
C GLU A 388 8.39 -19.82 -3.99
N ALA A 389 7.80 -18.63 -3.81
CA ALA A 389 6.52 -18.44 -3.16
C ALA A 389 5.39 -19.13 -3.94
N TYR A 390 5.35 -18.96 -5.27
CA TYR A 390 4.37 -19.63 -6.13
C TYR A 390 4.48 -21.16 -6.03
N ALA A 391 5.69 -21.71 -6.13
CA ALA A 391 5.93 -23.14 -6.02
C ALA A 391 5.50 -23.67 -4.64
N LYS A 392 5.79 -22.92 -3.57
CA LYS A 392 5.39 -23.31 -2.21
C LYS A 392 3.88 -23.29 -2.01
N LEU A 393 3.16 -22.31 -2.55
CA LEU A 393 1.69 -22.34 -2.50
C LEU A 393 1.12 -23.51 -3.30
N LYS A 394 1.71 -23.87 -4.45
CA LYS A 394 1.26 -25.05 -5.22
C LYS A 394 1.51 -26.36 -4.48
N GLU A 395 2.61 -26.46 -3.74
CA GLU A 395 2.90 -27.61 -2.87
C GLU A 395 1.86 -27.72 -1.74
N VAL A 396 1.55 -26.61 -1.09
CA VAL A 396 0.68 -26.56 0.11
C VAL A 396 -0.80 -26.66 -0.26
N PHE A 397 -1.21 -26.05 -1.37
CA PHE A 397 -2.59 -26.01 -1.85
C PHE A 397 -2.69 -26.60 -3.27
N PRO A 398 -2.54 -27.93 -3.44
CA PRO A 398 -2.51 -28.55 -4.76
C PRO A 398 -3.80 -28.36 -5.57
N ASP A 399 -4.95 -28.26 -4.88
CA ASP A 399 -6.26 -28.16 -5.51
C ASP A 399 -6.70 -26.71 -5.80
N LYS A 400 -6.00 -25.72 -5.22
CA LYS A 400 -6.33 -24.30 -5.42
C LYS A 400 -5.77 -23.78 -6.74
N VAL A 401 -6.58 -22.96 -7.39
CA VAL A 401 -6.14 -22.11 -8.49
C VAL A 401 -5.31 -20.98 -7.92
N ILE A 402 -4.15 -20.73 -8.52
CA ILE A 402 -3.25 -19.66 -8.08
C ILE A 402 -3.03 -18.74 -9.27
N GLU A 403 -3.47 -17.49 -9.11
CA GLU A 403 -3.18 -16.40 -10.02
C GLU A 403 -2.13 -15.49 -9.40
N THR A 404 -1.35 -14.83 -10.23
CA THR A 404 -0.36 -13.85 -9.79
C THR A 404 -0.72 -12.46 -10.27
N ILE A 405 -0.40 -11.45 -9.47
CA ILE A 405 -0.63 -10.04 -9.82
C ILE A 405 0.55 -9.20 -9.35
N ASN A 406 1.03 -8.31 -10.23
CA ASN A 406 1.95 -7.27 -9.79
C ASN A 406 1.16 -6.24 -8.98
N TYR A 407 1.48 -6.14 -7.69
CA TYR A 407 0.77 -5.27 -6.74
C TYR A 407 1.70 -4.21 -6.13
N ASN A 408 2.80 -3.90 -6.83
CA ASN A 408 3.87 -3.05 -6.28
C ASN A 408 3.44 -1.63 -5.97
N ASP A 409 2.57 -1.03 -6.78
CA ASP A 409 2.13 0.34 -6.60
C ASP A 409 1.37 0.53 -5.27
N ILE A 410 0.58 -0.46 -4.88
CA ILE A 410 -0.09 -0.52 -3.58
C ILE A 410 0.87 -1.03 -2.49
N ALA A 411 1.75 -1.99 -2.78
CA ALA A 411 2.75 -2.44 -1.80
C ALA A 411 3.62 -1.28 -1.30
N LEU A 412 3.89 -0.28 -2.14
CA LEU A 412 4.61 0.94 -1.77
C LEU A 412 3.86 1.81 -0.75
N THR A 413 2.55 1.65 -0.60
CA THR A 413 1.73 2.39 0.38
C THR A 413 1.54 1.67 1.71
N GLY A 414 2.06 0.43 1.83
CA GLY A 414 2.25 -0.25 3.12
C GLY A 414 1.40 -1.49 3.39
N GLY A 415 0.69 -1.99 2.39
CA GLY A 415 -0.09 -3.24 2.48
C GLY A 415 -0.29 -3.86 1.10
N ILE A 416 -0.94 -5.03 1.02
CA ILE A 416 -1.13 -5.74 -0.26
C ILE A 416 -2.56 -6.32 -0.35
N LEU A 417 -2.73 -7.52 -0.87
CA LEU A 417 -4.01 -8.05 -1.34
C LEU A 417 -4.94 -8.33 -0.17
N ASN A 418 -4.44 -8.96 0.90
CA ASN A 418 -5.29 -9.19 2.07
C ASN A 418 -5.73 -7.89 2.73
N CYS A 419 -4.84 -6.90 2.84
CA CYS A 419 -5.15 -5.61 3.47
C CYS A 419 -6.21 -4.83 2.67
N THR A 420 -6.13 -4.90 1.34
CA THR A 420 -7.07 -4.20 0.43
C THR A 420 -8.37 -4.94 0.14
N THR A 421 -8.57 -6.12 0.74
CA THR A 421 -9.75 -6.96 0.49
C THR A 421 -10.47 -7.39 1.76
N TRP A 422 -11.80 -7.38 1.72
CA TRP A 422 -12.66 -7.93 2.75
C TRP A 422 -13.54 -9.03 2.18
N VAL A 423 -13.31 -10.27 2.60
CA VAL A 423 -14.02 -11.45 2.08
C VAL A 423 -15.11 -11.86 3.06
N VAL A 424 -16.33 -12.01 2.55
CA VAL A 424 -17.50 -12.39 3.36
C VAL A 424 -18.21 -13.57 2.74
N ASN A 425 -18.52 -14.57 3.55
CA ASN A 425 -19.37 -15.70 3.19
C ASN A 425 -20.83 -15.26 3.24
N LYS A 426 -21.54 -15.35 2.11
CA LYS A 426 -22.99 -15.14 2.10
C LYS A 426 -23.67 -16.42 2.56
N GLN A 427 -24.15 -16.44 3.80
CA GLN A 427 -24.96 -17.56 4.28
C GLN A 427 -26.31 -17.57 3.57
N ALA A 428 -26.83 -18.78 3.30
CA ALA A 428 -28.22 -18.95 2.90
C ALA A 428 -29.12 -18.35 4.00
N SER A 429 -30.09 -17.54 3.60
CA SER A 429 -31.12 -17.06 4.51
C SER A 429 -31.86 -18.28 5.02
N THR A 430 -31.64 -18.68 6.28
CA THR A 430 -32.55 -19.59 6.96
C THR A 430 -33.88 -18.85 7.09
N LYS A 431 -34.81 -19.15 6.19
CA LYS A 431 -36.21 -18.74 6.28
C LYS A 431 -36.88 -19.35 7.49
#